data_AF-A0A075LYK4-F1
#
_entry.id   AF-A0A075LYK4-F1
#
_cell.length_a   1.000
_cell.length_b   1.000
_cell.length_c   1.000
_cell.angle_alpha   90.00
_cell.angle_beta   90.00
_cell.angle_gamma   90.00
#
_symmetry.space_group_name_H-M   'P 1'
#
loop_
_entity.id
_entity.type
_entity.pdbx_description
1 polymer ?
#
loop_
_entity_poly.entity_id
_entity_poly.type
_entity_poly.pdbx_seq_one_letter_code
_entity_poly.pdbx_strand_id
1 'polypeptide(L)'
;NISIALARRGKKVLQIGCDPKHDSTFTLTGFLIPTIIDTLQMKDYHYEDVWPEDVIYKGYSGVDCVEAGGPPAGAGCGGYVVGETVKLLKELNAFYEYDIILFDVLGDVACGGFAAPLNYADYCIIITDNGFDALFAANRIAASVREKSQTHPLRLAGLVGNRTSERDLIDKYV
;
A
#
# COMPACT_ATOMS: atom_id res chain seq x y z
N ASN A 1 5.60 7.68 -7.89
CA ASN A 1 6.19 7.60 -9.26
C ASN A 1 5.44 6.67 -10.21
N ILE A 2 5.28 5.38 -9.88
CA ILE A 2 4.54 4.42 -10.73
C ILE A 2 3.12 4.92 -11.01
N SER A 3 2.43 5.42 -9.99
CA SER A 3 1.07 6.00 -10.06
C SER A 3 0.98 7.12 -11.10
N ILE A 4 1.95 8.05 -11.10
CA ILE A 4 2.03 9.15 -12.09
C ILE A 4 2.25 8.60 -13.50
N ALA A 5 3.15 7.63 -13.66
CA ALA A 5 3.45 7.04 -14.96
C ALA A 5 2.23 6.35 -15.57
N LEU A 6 1.42 5.68 -14.75
CA LEU A 6 0.16 5.06 -15.16
C LEU A 6 -0.93 6.09 -15.44
N ALA A 7 -1.07 7.11 -14.60
CA ALA A 7 -2.03 8.19 -14.81
C ALA A 7 -1.75 8.97 -16.12
N ARG A 8 -0.47 9.26 -16.41
CA ARG A 8 -0.06 9.88 -17.69
C ARG A 8 -0.34 9.01 -18.92
N ARG A 9 -0.56 7.70 -18.74
CA ARG A 9 -1.03 6.77 -19.78
C ARG A 9 -2.56 6.67 -19.84
N GLY A 10 -3.27 7.61 -19.22
CA GLY A 10 -4.72 7.73 -19.26
C GLY A 10 -5.47 6.81 -18.30
N LYS A 11 -4.80 6.25 -17.28
CA LYS A 11 -5.44 5.40 -16.27
C LYS A 11 -5.94 6.23 -15.10
N LYS A 12 -7.12 5.90 -14.57
CA LYS A 12 -7.61 6.41 -13.28
C LYS A 12 -6.94 5.59 -12.17
N VAL A 13 -6.06 6.24 -11.39
CA VAL A 13 -5.19 5.56 -10.43
C VAL A 13 -5.49 6.02 -9.01
N LEU A 14 -5.59 5.06 -8.09
CA LEU A 14 -5.61 5.27 -6.64
C LEU A 14 -4.31 4.74 -6.03
N GLN A 15 -3.63 5.54 -5.20
CA GLN A 15 -2.54 5.09 -4.35
C GLN A 15 -2.98 5.10 -2.88
N ILE A 16 -2.77 3.99 -2.19
CA ILE A 16 -3.12 3.79 -0.78
C ILE A 16 -1.84 3.50 0.00
N GLY A 17 -1.46 4.42 0.88
CA GLY A 17 -0.39 4.20 1.84
C GLY A 17 -0.85 3.28 2.96
N CYS A 18 -0.17 2.14 3.12
CA CYS A 18 -0.42 1.11 4.11
C CYS A 18 0.78 0.99 5.07
N ASP A 19 1.30 2.13 5.50
CA ASP A 19 2.42 2.26 6.44
C ASP A 19 2.04 3.28 7.54
N PRO A 20 2.23 2.96 8.83
CA PRO A 20 2.03 3.90 9.93
C PRO A 20 2.77 5.23 9.78
N LYS A 21 3.85 5.27 8.99
CA LYS A 21 4.63 6.49 8.69
C LYS A 21 3.89 7.49 7.82
N HIS A 22 2.87 7.04 7.07
CA HIS A 22 1.90 7.87 6.34
C HIS A 22 2.48 8.92 5.37
N ASP A 23 3.62 8.63 4.75
CA ASP A 23 4.30 9.51 3.78
C ASP A 23 4.37 8.94 2.35
N SER A 24 3.59 7.90 2.06
CA SER A 24 3.54 7.23 0.74
C SER A 24 3.11 8.19 -0.37
N THR A 25 2.11 9.01 -0.10
CA THR A 25 1.44 9.91 -1.04
C THR A 25 1.94 11.35 -0.95
N PHE A 26 2.84 11.66 -0.01
CA PHE A 26 3.38 13.01 0.21
C PHE A 26 3.90 13.66 -1.09
N THR A 27 4.61 12.89 -1.91
CA THR A 27 5.17 13.40 -3.18
C THR A 27 4.12 13.64 -4.27
N LEU A 28 2.91 13.08 -4.12
CA LEU A 28 1.77 13.33 -5.01
C LEU A 28 0.98 14.56 -4.59
N THR A 29 0.79 14.76 -3.29
CA THR A 29 -0.09 15.78 -2.72
C THR A 29 0.66 17.08 -2.36
N GLY A 30 1.96 17.00 -2.08
CA GLY A 30 2.80 18.10 -1.65
C GLY A 30 2.74 18.41 -0.14
N PHE A 31 1.93 17.66 0.62
CA PHE A 31 1.80 17.76 2.07
C PHE A 31 1.30 16.43 2.66
N LEU A 32 1.44 16.23 3.97
CA LEU A 32 0.90 15.06 4.64
C LEU A 32 -0.62 15.20 4.75
N ILE A 33 -1.36 14.42 3.97
CA ILE A 33 -2.82 14.41 3.99
C ILE A 33 -3.33 13.79 5.31
N PRO A 34 -4.52 14.18 5.79
CA PRO A 34 -5.19 13.47 6.88
C PRO A 34 -5.31 11.97 6.56
N THR A 35 -5.07 11.14 7.57
CA THR A 35 -5.10 9.69 7.44
C THR A 35 -6.48 9.12 7.74
N ILE A 36 -6.72 7.85 7.39
CA ILE A 36 -7.95 7.14 7.75
C ILE A 36 -8.17 7.15 9.26
N ILE A 37 -7.13 6.92 10.05
CA ILE A 37 -7.26 6.93 11.51
C ILE A 37 -7.58 8.33 12.06
N ASP A 38 -7.05 9.39 11.46
CA ASP A 38 -7.39 10.78 11.83
C ASP A 38 -8.88 11.04 11.56
N THR A 39 -9.36 10.67 10.36
CA THR A 39 -10.76 10.85 9.98
C THR A 39 -11.69 10.03 10.87
N LEU A 40 -11.37 8.77 11.14
CA LEU A 40 -12.15 7.95 12.07
C LEU A 40 -12.20 8.55 13.47
N GLN A 41 -11.08 9.07 13.98
CA GLN A 41 -11.06 9.74 15.28
C GLN A 41 -11.92 11.01 15.28
N MET A 42 -11.94 11.79 14.20
CA MET A 42 -12.82 12.97 14.07
C MET A 42 -14.31 12.61 14.02
N LYS A 43 -14.65 11.41 13.55
CA LYS A 43 -16.01 10.88 13.44
C LYS A 43 -16.40 9.95 14.61
N ASP A 44 -15.63 9.97 15.70
CA ASP A 44 -15.82 9.11 16.87
C ASP A 44 -15.94 7.61 16.51
N TYR A 45 -15.19 7.18 15.49
CA TYR A 45 -15.14 5.81 14.96
C TYR A 45 -16.45 5.27 14.37
N HIS A 46 -17.40 6.14 14.00
CA HIS A 46 -18.61 5.77 13.26
C HIS A 46 -18.32 5.69 11.76
N TYR A 47 -18.29 4.48 11.20
CA TYR A 47 -17.95 4.23 9.79
C TYR A 47 -19.00 4.81 8.84
N GLU A 48 -20.27 4.80 9.27
CA GLU A 48 -21.41 5.33 8.55
C GLU A 48 -21.33 6.84 8.28
N ASP A 49 -20.49 7.56 9.04
CA ASP A 49 -20.30 9.01 8.91
C ASP A 49 -19.08 9.38 8.05
N VAL A 50 -18.37 8.38 7.51
CA VAL A 50 -17.20 8.58 6.65
C VAL A 50 -17.60 8.49 5.19
N TRP A 51 -17.31 9.56 4.43
CA TRP A 51 -17.54 9.61 2.98
C TRP A 51 -16.23 9.50 2.20
N PRO A 52 -16.25 9.07 0.92
CA PRO A 52 -15.05 8.98 0.09
C PRO A 52 -14.22 10.28 0.06
N GLU A 53 -14.88 11.43 0.00
CA GLU A 53 -14.26 12.76 0.02
C GLU A 53 -13.57 13.13 1.34
N ASP A 54 -13.90 12.46 2.45
CA ASP A 54 -13.23 12.68 3.73
C ASP A 54 -11.83 12.04 3.75
N VAL A 55 -11.58 11.06 2.88
CA VAL A 55 -10.41 10.17 2.93
C VAL A 55 -9.62 10.07 1.63
N ILE A 56 -10.21 10.42 0.49
CA ILE A 56 -9.57 10.40 -0.83
C ILE A 56 -9.19 11.82 -1.24
N TYR A 57 -7.90 12.06 -1.40
CA TYR A 57 -7.32 13.35 -1.74
C TYR A 57 -6.78 13.36 -3.16
N LYS A 58 -6.98 14.47 -3.88
CA LYS A 58 -6.47 14.63 -5.24
C LYS A 58 -4.98 14.99 -5.22
N GLY A 59 -4.15 14.16 -5.86
CA GLY A 59 -2.74 14.39 -6.05
C GLY A 59 -2.37 14.83 -7.47
N TYR A 60 -1.07 14.95 -7.70
CA TYR A 60 -0.48 15.32 -8.99
C TYR A 60 -0.90 14.35 -10.12
N SER A 61 -1.08 14.91 -11.33
CA SER A 61 -1.52 14.17 -12.51
C SER A 61 -2.87 13.45 -12.35
N GLY A 62 -3.69 13.89 -11.40
CA GLY A 62 -5.01 13.34 -11.14
C GLY A 62 -5.02 11.98 -10.44
N VAL A 63 -3.89 11.56 -9.85
CA VAL A 63 -3.80 10.38 -8.99
C VAL A 63 -4.56 10.65 -7.69
N ASP A 64 -5.46 9.76 -7.32
CA ASP A 64 -6.17 9.84 -6.05
C ASP A 64 -5.33 9.15 -4.95
N CYS A 65 -5.35 9.72 -3.75
CA CYS A 65 -4.42 9.41 -2.66
C CYS A 65 -5.17 9.13 -1.36
N VAL A 66 -4.77 8.08 -0.64
CA VAL A 66 -5.25 7.73 0.69
C VAL A 66 -4.04 7.36 1.55
N GLU A 67 -4.04 7.72 2.82
CA GLU A 67 -3.07 7.24 3.82
C GLU A 67 -3.80 6.53 4.95
N ALA A 68 -3.43 5.28 5.25
CA ALA A 68 -4.00 4.56 6.39
C ALA A 68 -3.68 5.25 7.72
N GLY A 69 -2.45 5.75 7.85
CA GLY A 69 -1.93 6.19 9.13
C GLY A 69 -1.64 5.01 10.05
N GLY A 70 -1.40 5.33 11.31
CA GLY A 70 -1.15 4.33 12.33
C GLY A 70 -1.04 4.97 13.70
N PRO A 71 -1.05 4.15 14.76
CA PRO A 71 -0.83 4.65 16.10
C PRO A 71 0.61 5.17 16.25
N PRO A 72 0.88 6.02 17.26
CA PRO A 72 2.24 6.46 17.58
C PRO A 72 3.20 5.28 17.76
N ALA A 73 4.48 5.49 17.44
CA ALA A 73 5.51 4.46 17.59
C ALA A 73 5.52 3.91 19.03
N GLY A 74 5.42 2.58 19.17
CA GLY A 74 5.37 1.90 20.47
C GLY A 74 3.97 1.81 21.09
N ALA A 75 2.92 2.31 20.43
CA ALA A 75 1.53 2.20 20.88
C ALA A 75 0.66 1.52 19.80
N GLY A 76 -0.37 0.79 20.22
CA GLY A 76 -1.38 0.21 19.32
C GLY A 76 -0.86 -0.85 18.33
N CYS A 77 -1.63 -1.10 17.28
CA CYS A 77 -1.30 -2.05 16.22
C CYS A 77 -1.45 -1.41 14.84
N GLY A 78 -0.33 -1.08 14.17
CA GLY A 78 -0.36 -0.50 12.81
C GLY A 78 -1.06 -1.40 11.79
N GLY A 79 -0.89 -2.73 11.94
CA GLY A 79 -1.56 -3.70 11.09
C GLY A 79 -3.08 -3.63 11.21
N TYR A 80 -3.63 -3.32 12.38
CA TYR A 80 -5.08 -3.16 12.56
C TYR A 80 -5.61 -1.99 11.72
N VAL A 81 -4.93 -0.83 11.78
CA VAL A 81 -5.33 0.37 11.01
C VAL A 81 -5.28 0.12 9.51
N VAL A 82 -4.27 -0.60 9.01
CA VAL A 82 -4.19 -0.99 7.59
C VAL A 82 -5.34 -1.93 7.22
N GLY A 83 -5.67 -2.92 8.06
CA GLY A 83 -6.80 -3.82 7.83
C GLY A 83 -8.14 -3.08 7.75
N GLU A 84 -8.38 -2.16 8.69
CA GLU A 84 -9.58 -1.33 8.71
C GLU A 84 -9.64 -0.35 7.53
N THR A 85 -8.50 0.21 7.11
CA THR A 85 -8.42 1.05 5.90
C THR A 85 -8.89 0.29 4.66
N VAL A 86 -8.39 -0.93 4.47
CA VAL A 86 -8.79 -1.78 3.33
C VAL A 86 -10.28 -2.13 3.39
N LYS A 87 -10.81 -2.40 4.59
CA LYS A 87 -12.23 -2.70 4.79
C LYS A 87 -13.12 -1.49 4.47
N LEU A 88 -12.80 -0.32 5.03
CA LEU A 88 -13.54 0.93 4.80
C LEU A 88 -13.56 1.28 3.30
N LEU A 89 -12.42 1.27 2.63
CA LEU A 89 -12.36 1.59 1.20
C LEU A 89 -13.18 0.63 0.33
N LYS A 90 -13.29 -0.64 0.74
CA LYS A 90 -14.18 -1.61 0.09
C LYS A 90 -15.66 -1.28 0.32
N GLU A 91 -16.04 -0.93 1.55
CA GLU A 91 -17.42 -0.53 1.90
C GLU A 91 -17.84 0.75 1.18
N LEU A 92 -16.91 1.67 0.97
CA LEU A 92 -17.09 2.88 0.16
C LEU A 92 -17.12 2.61 -1.36
N ASN A 93 -17.04 1.36 -1.80
CA ASN A 93 -16.95 0.95 -3.20
C ASN A 93 -15.79 1.58 -3.99
N ALA A 94 -14.77 2.09 -3.29
CA ALA A 94 -13.64 2.76 -3.93
C ALA A 94 -12.93 1.83 -4.92
N PHE A 95 -12.88 0.52 -4.66
CA PHE A 95 -12.14 -0.42 -5.50
C PHE A 95 -12.72 -0.62 -6.91
N TYR A 96 -13.99 -0.24 -7.14
CA TYR A 96 -14.63 -0.37 -8.45
C TYR A 96 -14.52 0.89 -9.31
N GLU A 97 -13.99 1.98 -8.74
CA GLU A 97 -13.92 3.29 -9.39
C GLU A 97 -12.61 3.53 -10.15
N TYR A 98 -11.60 2.66 -10.01
CA TYR A 98 -10.24 2.89 -10.54
C TYR A 98 -9.82 1.80 -11.52
N ASP A 99 -9.06 2.20 -12.54
CA ASP A 99 -8.42 1.24 -13.44
C ASP A 99 -7.28 0.50 -12.74
N ILE A 100 -6.56 1.19 -11.85
CA ILE A 100 -5.39 0.67 -11.13
C ILE A 100 -5.38 1.18 -9.70
N ILE A 101 -5.16 0.27 -8.75
CA ILE A 101 -4.96 0.57 -7.33
C ILE A 101 -3.56 0.11 -6.94
N LEU A 102 -2.80 1.00 -6.31
CA LEU A 102 -1.46 0.73 -5.80
C LEU A 102 -1.48 0.78 -4.28
N PHE A 103 -1.31 -0.37 -3.65
CA PHE A 103 -1.07 -0.45 -2.22
C PHE A 103 0.44 -0.33 -1.95
N ASP A 104 0.83 0.66 -1.17
CA ASP A 104 2.22 0.84 -0.70
C ASP A 104 2.32 0.33 0.73
N VAL A 105 2.87 -0.87 0.92
CA VAL A 105 2.78 -1.64 2.17
C VAL A 105 4.13 -1.73 2.85
N LEU A 106 4.14 -1.53 4.17
CA LEU A 106 5.32 -1.74 5.01
C LEU A 106 5.93 -3.15 4.80
N GLY A 107 7.21 -3.21 4.43
CA GLY A 107 7.89 -4.44 4.00
C GLY A 107 8.43 -5.34 5.11
N ASP A 108 8.57 -4.84 6.33
CA ASP A 108 9.18 -5.59 7.43
C ASP A 108 8.26 -6.70 7.99
N VAL A 109 6.94 -6.55 7.77
CA VAL A 109 5.93 -7.39 8.41
C VAL A 109 4.85 -7.78 7.40
N ALA A 110 4.80 -9.06 7.05
CA ALA A 110 3.74 -9.63 6.21
C ALA A 110 2.74 -10.46 7.05
N CYS A 111 2.26 -9.91 8.17
CA CYS A 111 1.29 -10.57 9.05
C CYS A 111 0.13 -9.65 9.44
N GLY A 112 -0.97 -10.25 9.91
CA GLY A 112 -2.16 -9.52 10.34
C GLY A 112 -2.73 -8.63 9.23
N GLY A 113 -3.14 -7.41 9.58
CA GLY A 113 -3.75 -6.51 8.61
C GLY A 113 -2.78 -5.86 7.61
N PHE A 114 -1.45 -5.93 7.82
CA PHE A 114 -0.50 -5.58 6.74
C PHE A 114 -0.60 -6.53 5.54
N ALA A 115 -1.11 -7.75 5.74
CA ALA A 115 -1.41 -8.68 4.66
C ALA A 115 -2.81 -8.47 4.05
N ALA A 116 -3.62 -7.53 4.54
CA ALA A 116 -4.96 -7.27 4.02
C ALA A 116 -4.96 -6.83 2.54
N PRO A 117 -4.04 -5.96 2.06
CA PRO A 117 -3.92 -5.62 0.64
C PRO A 117 -3.73 -6.82 -0.28
N LEU A 118 -3.03 -7.86 0.19
CA LEU A 118 -2.74 -9.07 -0.59
C LEU A 118 -4.00 -9.86 -0.97
N ASN A 119 -5.10 -9.69 -0.25
CA ASN A 119 -6.36 -10.36 -0.58
C ASN A 119 -7.07 -9.70 -1.79
N TYR A 120 -6.67 -8.49 -2.18
CA TYR A 120 -7.33 -7.68 -3.21
C TYR A 120 -6.41 -7.35 -4.39
N ALA A 121 -5.11 -7.58 -4.26
CA ALA A 121 -4.14 -7.30 -5.33
C ALA A 121 -4.03 -8.47 -6.32
N ASP A 122 -3.98 -8.15 -7.61
CA ASP A 122 -3.67 -9.13 -8.67
C ASP A 122 -2.17 -9.47 -8.69
N TYR A 123 -1.33 -8.47 -8.45
CA TYR A 123 0.12 -8.57 -8.53
C TYR A 123 0.80 -7.95 -7.32
N CYS A 124 1.83 -8.62 -6.82
CA CYS A 124 2.79 -8.08 -5.86
C CYS A 124 4.11 -7.78 -6.57
N ILE A 125 4.65 -6.59 -6.36
CA ILE A 125 6.00 -6.19 -6.77
C ILE A 125 6.78 -5.89 -5.50
N ILE A 126 7.97 -6.46 -5.36
CA ILE A 126 8.81 -6.24 -4.18
C ILE A 126 9.97 -5.32 -4.58
N ILE A 127 10.12 -4.21 -3.86
CA ILE A 127 11.26 -3.30 -4.02
C ILE A 127 12.41 -3.80 -3.14
N THR A 128 13.61 -3.92 -3.70
CA THR A 128 14.79 -4.41 -2.98
C THR A 128 16.06 -3.75 -3.49
N ASP A 129 17.15 -3.85 -2.74
CA ASP A 129 18.50 -3.53 -3.22
C ASP A 129 19.34 -4.82 -3.35
N ASN A 130 20.63 -4.71 -3.64
CA ASN A 130 21.51 -5.88 -3.77
C ASN A 130 22.08 -6.35 -2.42
N GLY A 131 21.60 -5.80 -1.30
CA GLY A 131 22.04 -6.11 0.06
C GLY A 131 21.34 -7.33 0.63
N PHE A 132 22.02 -8.01 1.57
CA PHE A 132 21.50 -9.20 2.22
C PHE A 132 20.17 -8.94 2.95
N ASP A 133 20.07 -7.85 3.70
CA ASP A 133 18.89 -7.55 4.51
C ASP A 133 17.63 -7.33 3.66
N ALA A 134 17.77 -6.57 2.56
CA ALA A 134 16.67 -6.30 1.63
C ALA A 134 16.23 -7.57 0.88
N LEU A 135 17.18 -8.43 0.49
CA LEU A 135 16.90 -9.71 -0.15
C LEU A 135 16.29 -10.71 0.83
N PHE A 136 16.73 -10.70 2.09
CA PHE A 136 16.15 -11.52 3.15
C PHE A 136 14.69 -11.14 3.41
N ALA A 137 14.39 -9.83 3.50
CA ALA A 137 13.03 -9.33 3.60
C ALA A 137 12.20 -9.72 2.37
N ALA A 138 12.73 -9.53 1.16
CA ALA A 138 12.06 -9.89 -0.09
C ALA A 138 11.69 -11.39 -0.13
N ASN A 139 12.59 -12.28 0.30
CA ASN A 139 12.31 -13.71 0.37
C ASN A 139 11.16 -14.04 1.34
N ARG A 140 11.08 -13.36 2.49
CA ARG A 140 9.97 -13.54 3.45
C ARG A 140 8.64 -13.05 2.88
N ILE A 141 8.63 -11.90 2.21
CA ILE A 141 7.44 -11.38 1.53
C ILE A 141 6.99 -12.33 0.42
N ALA A 142 7.92 -12.82 -0.40
CA ALA A 142 7.63 -13.77 -1.47
C ALA A 142 6.99 -15.07 -0.94
N ALA A 143 7.44 -15.57 0.22
CA ALA A 143 6.79 -16.71 0.89
C ALA A 143 5.34 -16.40 1.29
N SER A 144 5.07 -15.22 1.86
CA SER A 144 3.70 -14.78 2.20
C SER A 144 2.82 -14.63 0.96
N VAL A 145 3.35 -14.08 -0.13
CA VAL A 145 2.64 -13.97 -1.42
C VAL A 145 2.31 -15.35 -1.96
N ARG A 146 3.26 -16.30 -1.92
CA ARG A 146 3.04 -17.68 -2.35
C ARG A 146 1.94 -18.35 -1.54
N GLU A 147 1.92 -18.17 -0.22
CA GLU A 147 0.87 -18.71 0.62
C GLU A 147 -0.50 -18.13 0.26
N LYS A 148 -0.59 -16.81 0.11
CA LYS A 148 -1.85 -16.14 -0.27
C LYS A 148 -2.33 -16.51 -1.67
N SER A 149 -1.42 -16.74 -2.61
CA SER A 149 -1.72 -17.12 -3.99
C SER A 149 -2.45 -18.46 -4.13
N GLN A 150 -2.44 -19.31 -3.08
CA GLN A 150 -3.19 -20.57 -3.05
C GLN A 150 -4.70 -20.35 -2.96
N THR A 151 -5.13 -19.20 -2.43
CA THR A 151 -6.56 -18.89 -2.16
C THR A 151 -7.04 -17.61 -2.84
N HIS A 152 -6.13 -16.78 -3.36
CA HIS A 152 -6.41 -15.49 -3.98
C HIS A 152 -5.77 -15.40 -5.36
N PRO A 153 -6.29 -14.54 -6.27
CA PRO A 153 -5.73 -14.38 -7.62
C PRO A 153 -4.30 -13.83 -7.63
N LEU A 154 -3.83 -13.27 -6.50
CA LEU A 154 -2.51 -12.70 -6.29
C LEU A 154 -1.38 -13.53 -6.90
N ARG A 155 -0.48 -12.87 -7.64
CA ARG A 155 0.78 -13.43 -8.14
C ARG A 155 1.95 -12.51 -7.79
N LEU A 156 3.12 -13.10 -7.56
CA LEU A 156 4.36 -12.33 -7.50
C LEU A 156 4.76 -11.95 -8.93
N ALA A 157 4.78 -10.66 -9.24
CA ALA A 157 5.19 -10.15 -10.56
C ALA A 157 6.72 -10.09 -10.71
N GLY A 158 7.44 -9.84 -9.63
CA GLY A 158 8.91 -9.84 -9.61
C GLY A 158 9.51 -8.87 -8.60
N LEU A 159 10.84 -8.74 -8.68
CA LEU A 159 11.62 -7.81 -7.87
C LEU A 159 11.99 -6.56 -8.69
N VAL A 160 12.01 -5.40 -8.04
CA VAL A 160 12.53 -4.16 -8.61
C VAL A 160 13.75 -3.72 -7.81
N GLY A 161 14.93 -3.86 -8.43
CA GLY A 161 16.19 -3.36 -7.89
C GLY A 161 16.21 -1.84 -7.85
N ASN A 162 16.28 -1.28 -6.64
CA ASN A 162 16.28 0.15 -6.37
C ASN A 162 17.53 0.55 -5.57
N ARG A 163 18.03 1.77 -5.79
CA ARG A 163 19.23 2.32 -5.12
C ARG A 163 20.48 1.40 -5.15
N THR A 164 20.59 0.55 -6.17
CA THR A 164 21.74 -0.32 -6.40
C THR A 164 22.26 -0.19 -7.84
N SER A 165 23.58 -0.32 -8.01
CA SER A 165 24.24 -0.35 -9.32
C SER A 165 24.54 -1.77 -9.79
N GLU A 166 24.75 -2.70 -8.85
CA GLU A 166 24.95 -4.13 -9.09
C GLU A 166 23.65 -4.90 -8.81
N ARG A 167 23.47 -6.04 -9.49
CA ARG A 167 22.26 -6.87 -9.43
C ARG A 167 22.56 -8.37 -9.40
N ASP A 168 23.82 -8.76 -9.24
CA ASP A 168 24.25 -10.16 -9.26
C ASP A 168 23.54 -11.01 -8.20
N LEU A 169 23.24 -10.45 -7.03
CA LEU A 169 22.49 -11.16 -5.99
C LEU A 169 21.00 -11.19 -6.29
N ILE A 170 20.41 -10.09 -6.78
CA ILE A 170 19.01 -10.05 -7.22
C ILE A 170 18.80 -11.13 -8.31
N ASP A 171 19.63 -11.13 -9.35
CA ASP A 171 19.50 -12.06 -10.49
C ASP A 171 19.77 -13.52 -10.10
N LYS A 172 20.48 -13.76 -9.00
CA LYS A 172 20.74 -15.09 -8.46
C LYS A 172 19.57 -15.68 -7.66
N TYR A 173 18.78 -14.83 -7.00
CA TYR A 173 17.70 -15.25 -6.08
C TYR A 173 16.28 -15.08 -6.65
N VAL A 174 16.15 -14.56 -7.87
CA VAL A 174 14.88 -14.47 -8.65
C VAL A 174 14.61 -15.78 -9.38
#